data_AF-A0A7C2N8Z2-F1
#
_entry.id   AF-A0A7C2N8Z2-F1
#
_cell.length_a   1.000
_cell.length_b   1.000
_cell.length_c   1.000
_cell.angle_alpha   90.00
_cell.angle_beta   90.00
_cell.angle_gamma   90.00
#
_symmetry.space_group_name_H-M   'P 1'
#
loop_
_entity.id
_entity.type
_entity.pdbx_description
1 polymer ?
#
loop_
_entity_poly.entity_id
_entity_poly.type
_entity_poly.pdbx_seq_one_letter_code
_entity_poly.pdbx_strand_id
1 'polypeptide(L)'
;MTFVEMFFSNRVLISLFIIVLVSLILLFLPLLGTLGFEFSVVIAFIAAFISVFISAEYINLDLSKRFAKERRFSDLASSIFIINFILIALPFCIALISSIIRRDCYIKEGIIFYVLIPVVTVFFSTSLGLLLGIVFPRRGFFLGAIILIATICYSLWQLYLNPPIFFYNAVVGFFPGPLYDQAIPITSTLVIYRLSVVCWGILFLLLLKFIRGLRFGAVRWGSILGLLLMVLLLAVFHIKREELGVSYTRDYITRNFLKGSLETEHFVIYYVPGTPEAMQIELIAGDHEWRYNQLKHFLDIKSGEKIRSYIYPNEQMRKRLIGAGETTIANPIHREIHLVYDSFPNPVLKHELTHVMSSAFGMRVLRISPKVGLLEGLAVAADWGVANGLTP
;
A
#
# COMPACT_ATOMS: atom_id res chain seq x y z
N MET A 1 37.89 1.55 9.00
CA MET A 1 37.28 0.60 8.07
C MET A 1 37.26 1.16 6.67
N THR A 2 37.96 0.50 5.76
CA THR A 2 37.87 0.79 4.32
C THR A 2 36.56 0.27 3.72
N PHE A 3 36.19 0.72 2.52
CA PHE A 3 35.03 0.18 1.78
C PHE A 3 35.13 -1.34 1.63
N VAL A 4 36.33 -1.83 1.28
CA VAL A 4 36.64 -3.25 1.11
C VAL A 4 36.41 -4.01 2.42
N GLU A 5 36.91 -3.51 3.55
CA GLU A 5 36.66 -4.13 4.86
C GLU A 5 35.17 -4.17 5.23
N MET A 6 34.41 -3.12 4.90
CA MET A 6 32.97 -3.11 5.14
C MET A 6 32.26 -4.16 4.28
N PHE A 7 32.58 -4.19 2.99
CA PHE A 7 31.97 -5.09 2.02
C PHE A 7 32.23 -6.57 2.34
N PHE A 8 33.46 -6.93 2.75
CA PHE A 8 33.83 -8.31 3.09
C PHE A 8 33.58 -8.69 4.54
N SER A 9 32.93 -7.84 5.33
CA SER A 9 32.62 -8.18 6.71
C SER A 9 31.47 -9.20 6.80
N ASN A 10 31.48 -10.03 7.85
CA ASN A 10 30.46 -11.06 8.07
C ASN A 10 29.03 -10.52 8.01
N ARG A 11 28.78 -9.29 8.47
CA ARG A 11 27.44 -8.68 8.46
C ARG A 11 26.91 -8.47 7.04
N VAL A 12 27.74 -7.95 6.13
CA VAL A 12 27.37 -7.76 4.73
C VAL A 12 27.28 -9.10 4.01
N LEU A 13 28.23 -10.01 4.23
CA LEU A 13 28.23 -11.33 3.60
C LEU A 13 27.01 -12.18 4.01
N ILE A 14 26.61 -12.15 5.29
CA ILE A 14 25.39 -12.82 5.78
C ILE A 14 24.14 -12.17 5.15
N SER A 15 24.09 -10.84 5.10
CA SER A 15 22.96 -10.12 4.48
C SER A 15 22.84 -10.43 2.98
N LEU A 16 23.99 -10.50 2.28
CA LEU A 16 24.10 -10.90 0.89
C LEU A 16 23.62 -12.34 0.69
N PHE A 17 24.07 -13.26 1.53
CA PHE A 17 23.63 -14.65 1.49
C PHE A 17 22.12 -14.77 1.67
N ILE A 18 21.54 -14.07 2.65
CA ILE A 18 20.10 -14.08 2.92
C ILE A 18 19.34 -13.56 1.70
N ILE A 19 19.72 -12.39 1.14
CA ILE A 19 18.95 -11.79 0.05
C ILE A 19 19.06 -12.62 -1.24
N VAL A 20 20.21 -13.23 -1.50
CA VAL A 20 20.40 -14.15 -2.64
C VAL A 20 19.62 -15.44 -2.44
N LEU A 21 19.70 -16.06 -1.26
CA LEU A 21 18.97 -17.29 -0.94
C LEU A 21 17.46 -17.08 -1.12
N VAL A 22 16.91 -16.00 -0.57
CA VAL A 22 15.50 -15.65 -0.77
C VAL A 22 15.21 -15.47 -2.25
N SER A 23 16.02 -14.69 -2.99
CA SER A 23 15.81 -14.46 -4.42
C SER A 23 15.73 -15.76 -5.21
N LEU A 24 16.60 -16.73 -4.90
CA LEU A 24 16.61 -18.05 -5.52
C LEU A 24 15.36 -18.86 -5.15
N ILE A 25 14.90 -18.81 -3.90
CA ILE A 25 13.66 -19.47 -3.46
C ILE A 25 12.45 -18.90 -4.20
N LEU A 26 12.38 -17.57 -4.36
CA LEU A 26 11.28 -16.90 -5.08
C LEU A 26 11.18 -17.37 -6.53
N LEU A 27 12.29 -17.77 -7.16
CA LEU A 27 12.28 -18.29 -8.53
C LEU A 27 11.41 -19.55 -8.72
N PHE A 28 11.13 -20.30 -7.65
CA PHE A 28 10.34 -21.53 -7.69
C PHE A 28 8.86 -21.31 -7.37
N LEU A 29 8.48 -20.11 -6.94
CA LEU A 29 7.10 -19.79 -6.57
C LEU A 29 6.34 -19.23 -7.79
N PRO A 30 5.07 -19.62 -8.00
CA PRO A 30 4.21 -18.99 -9.00
C PRO A 30 4.13 -17.47 -8.77
N LEU A 31 4.05 -16.68 -9.85
CA LEU A 31 4.02 -15.19 -9.87
C LEU A 31 5.32 -14.49 -9.41
N LEU A 32 6.04 -15.07 -8.44
CA LEU A 32 7.29 -14.51 -7.91
C LEU A 32 8.53 -14.93 -8.71
N GLY A 33 8.36 -15.87 -9.65
CA GLY A 33 9.46 -16.50 -10.37
C GLY A 33 10.11 -15.65 -11.48
N THR A 34 9.59 -14.46 -11.75
CA THR A 34 10.09 -13.53 -12.78
C THR A 34 10.32 -12.15 -12.18
N LEU A 35 11.08 -11.31 -12.90
CA LEU A 35 11.20 -9.89 -12.61
C LEU A 35 9.84 -9.20 -12.84
N GLY A 36 9.04 -9.15 -11.79
CA GLY A 36 7.72 -8.54 -11.78
C GLY A 36 7.46 -7.69 -10.54
N PHE A 37 6.20 -7.28 -10.38
CA PHE A 37 5.75 -6.49 -9.23
C PHE A 37 5.92 -7.30 -7.93
N GLU A 38 5.46 -8.54 -7.90
CA GLU A 38 5.43 -9.40 -6.72
C GLU A 38 6.84 -9.68 -6.20
N PHE A 39 7.77 -10.06 -7.10
CA PHE A 39 9.18 -10.25 -6.76
C PHE A 39 9.78 -8.96 -6.18
N SER A 40 9.49 -7.81 -6.81
CA SER A 40 9.96 -6.50 -6.36
C SER A 40 9.45 -6.14 -4.95
N VAL A 41 8.18 -6.44 -4.64
CA VAL A 41 7.60 -6.19 -3.30
C VAL A 41 8.31 -7.01 -2.22
N VAL A 42 8.52 -8.31 -2.47
CA VAL A 42 9.17 -9.19 -1.49
C VAL A 42 10.63 -8.78 -1.25
N ILE A 43 11.38 -8.49 -2.32
CA ILE A 43 12.76 -8.01 -2.20
C ILE A 43 12.81 -6.66 -1.48
N ALA A 44 11.90 -5.73 -1.80
CA ALA A 44 11.87 -4.43 -1.13
C ALA A 44 11.60 -4.56 0.37
N PHE A 45 10.68 -5.43 0.79
CA PHE A 45 10.41 -5.70 2.20
C PHE A 45 11.67 -6.16 2.93
N ILE A 46 12.35 -7.18 2.42
CA ILE A 46 13.54 -7.76 3.07
C ILE A 46 14.72 -6.77 3.02
N ALA A 47 14.95 -6.15 1.87
CA ALA A 47 16.02 -5.18 1.67
C ALA A 47 15.86 -3.94 2.56
N ALA A 48 14.63 -3.54 2.91
CA ALA A 48 14.39 -2.44 3.84
C ALA A 48 15.03 -2.71 5.22
N PHE A 49 14.77 -3.87 5.81
CA PHE A 49 15.31 -4.23 7.12
C PHE A 49 16.84 -4.41 7.07
N ILE A 50 17.35 -5.07 6.03
CA ILE A 50 18.80 -5.25 5.82
C ILE A 50 19.49 -3.88 5.69
N SER A 51 18.90 -2.97 4.91
CA SER A 51 19.48 -1.64 4.70
C SER A 51 19.52 -0.82 5.98
N VAL A 52 18.46 -0.87 6.80
CA VAL A 52 18.46 -0.23 8.13
C VAL A 52 19.54 -0.84 9.02
N PHE A 53 19.64 -2.17 9.07
CA PHE A 53 20.63 -2.89 9.88
C PHE A 53 22.06 -2.47 9.53
N ILE A 54 22.44 -2.60 8.25
CA ILE A 54 23.77 -2.24 7.76
C ILE A 54 24.06 -0.77 8.07
N SER A 55 23.13 0.12 7.75
CA SER A 55 23.33 1.56 7.91
C SER A 55 23.49 1.97 9.37
N ALA A 56 22.65 1.46 10.27
CA ALA A 56 22.70 1.79 11.69
C ALA A 56 23.94 1.21 12.38
N GLU A 57 24.39 0.03 11.96
CA GLU A 57 25.57 -0.63 12.53
C GLU A 57 26.89 0.03 12.10
N TYR A 58 27.08 0.29 10.80
CA TYR A 58 28.34 0.89 10.33
C TYR A 58 28.50 2.35 10.75
N ILE A 59 27.40 3.10 10.83
CA ILE A 59 27.48 4.49 11.27
C ILE A 59 27.82 4.61 12.77
N ASN A 60 27.47 3.61 13.58
CA ASN A 60 27.85 3.55 14.99
C ASN A 60 29.33 3.16 15.16
N LEU A 61 29.85 2.25 14.34
CA LEU A 61 31.27 1.86 14.39
C LEU A 61 32.21 3.07 14.20
N ASP A 62 31.78 4.07 13.42
CA ASP A 62 32.48 5.35 13.20
C ASP A 62 32.52 6.25 14.46
N LEU A 63 31.50 6.20 15.32
CA LEU A 63 31.46 6.97 16.58
C LEU A 63 32.38 6.35 17.65
N SER A 64 32.58 5.02 17.62
CA SER A 64 33.35 4.29 18.62
C SER A 64 34.86 4.22 18.33
N LYS A 65 35.27 4.32 17.06
CA LYS A 65 36.67 4.35 16.64
C LYS A 65 36.94 5.67 15.96
N ARG A 66 37.91 6.45 16.48
CA ARG A 66 38.37 7.73 15.93
C ARG A 66 38.67 7.67 14.42
N PHE A 67 37.66 7.82 13.56
CA PHE A 67 37.81 8.15 12.14
C PHE A 67 38.13 9.65 11.98
N ALA A 68 39.04 10.14 12.83
CA ALA A 68 39.30 11.55 13.03
C ALA A 68 40.60 12.02 12.35
N LYS A 69 41.16 11.29 11.38
CA LYS A 69 42.37 11.77 10.70
C LYS A 69 42.38 11.81 9.18
N GLU A 70 41.56 11.04 8.44
CA GLU A 70 41.76 10.97 6.97
C GLU A 70 40.51 10.93 6.06
N ARG A 71 39.29 10.61 6.53
CA ARG A 71 38.12 10.45 5.64
C ARG A 71 36.94 11.36 5.98
N ARG A 72 36.24 11.85 4.95
CA ARG A 72 35.04 12.66 5.13
C ARG A 72 33.86 11.74 5.43
N PHE A 73 32.97 12.18 6.30
CA PHE A 73 31.74 11.44 6.62
C PHE A 73 30.85 11.16 5.40
N SER A 74 30.89 12.04 4.40
CA SER A 74 30.25 11.82 3.11
C SER A 74 30.70 10.50 2.48
N ASP A 75 31.98 10.15 2.62
CA ASP A 75 32.57 8.98 1.99
C ASP A 75 32.08 7.71 2.67
N LEU A 76 31.89 7.75 3.99
CA LEU A 76 31.28 6.66 4.76
C LEU A 76 29.81 6.46 4.37
N ALA A 77 29.02 7.54 4.37
CA ALA A 77 27.61 7.47 3.98
C ALA A 77 27.47 6.93 2.54
N SER A 78 28.26 7.45 1.60
CA SER A 78 28.31 6.97 0.22
C SER A 78 28.71 5.49 0.14
N SER A 79 29.70 5.04 0.91
CA SER A 79 30.10 3.63 0.98
C SER A 79 28.94 2.73 1.43
N ILE A 80 28.18 3.16 2.45
CA ILE A 80 27.01 2.43 2.95
C ILE A 80 25.91 2.35 1.87
N PHE A 81 25.62 3.45 1.19
CA PHE A 81 24.67 3.45 0.06
C PHE A 81 25.11 2.49 -1.04
N ILE A 82 26.37 2.54 -1.45
CA ILE A 82 26.92 1.65 -2.48
C ILE A 82 26.76 0.19 -2.08
N ILE A 83 27.06 -0.16 -0.82
CA ILE A 83 26.87 -1.53 -0.32
C ILE A 83 25.40 -1.95 -0.44
N ASN A 84 24.46 -1.15 0.08
CA ASN A 84 23.03 -1.50 0.03
C ASN A 84 22.49 -1.59 -1.41
N PHE A 85 22.97 -0.74 -2.33
CA PHE A 85 22.60 -0.84 -3.74
C PHE A 85 23.19 -2.08 -4.43
N ILE A 86 24.43 -2.47 -4.10
CA ILE A 86 25.01 -3.73 -4.58
C ILE A 86 24.21 -4.93 -4.08
N LEU A 87 23.73 -4.90 -2.82
CA LEU A 87 22.92 -5.99 -2.27
C LEU A 87 21.64 -6.25 -3.06
N ILE A 88 20.98 -5.21 -3.57
CA ILE A 88 19.78 -5.37 -4.41
C ILE A 88 20.11 -5.56 -5.90
N ALA A 89 21.30 -5.19 -6.36
CA ALA A 89 21.71 -5.47 -7.73
C ALA A 89 21.77 -6.99 -8.02
N LEU A 90 22.13 -7.82 -7.04
CA LEU A 90 22.13 -9.27 -7.23
C LEU A 90 20.73 -9.89 -7.42
N PRO A 91 19.74 -9.67 -6.54
CA PRO A 91 18.35 -10.07 -6.78
C PRO A 91 17.80 -9.58 -8.13
N PHE A 92 18.14 -8.35 -8.53
CA PHE A 92 17.78 -7.84 -9.85
C PHE A 92 18.34 -8.71 -10.98
N CYS A 93 19.64 -9.00 -10.96
CA CYS A 93 20.27 -9.87 -11.96
C CYS A 93 19.69 -11.29 -11.96
N ILE A 94 19.44 -11.86 -10.77
CA ILE A 94 18.85 -13.20 -10.62
C ILE A 94 17.45 -13.24 -11.27
N ALA A 95 16.58 -12.28 -10.95
CA ALA A 95 15.24 -12.22 -11.52
C ALA A 95 15.24 -11.88 -13.01
N LEU A 96 16.14 -10.98 -13.46
CA LEU A 96 16.29 -10.64 -14.87
C LEU A 96 16.70 -11.87 -15.70
N ILE A 97 17.70 -12.62 -15.23
CA ILE A 97 18.12 -13.88 -15.87
C ILE A 97 16.95 -14.87 -15.89
N SER A 98 16.21 -15.00 -14.78
CA SER A 98 15.05 -15.89 -14.72
C SER A 98 13.96 -15.50 -15.72
N SER A 99 13.62 -14.20 -15.82
CA SER A 99 12.67 -13.70 -16.82
C SER A 99 13.12 -13.97 -18.26
N ILE A 100 14.42 -13.81 -18.56
CA ILE A 100 14.97 -14.12 -19.89
C ILE A 100 14.84 -15.60 -20.20
N ILE A 101 15.19 -16.48 -19.24
CA ILE A 101 15.08 -17.94 -19.40
C ILE A 101 13.62 -18.35 -19.60
N ARG A 102 12.70 -17.76 -18.83
CA ARG A 102 11.25 -18.02 -18.90
C ARG A 102 10.56 -17.31 -20.08
N ARG A 103 11.30 -16.52 -20.88
CA ARG A 103 10.79 -15.73 -22.01
C ARG A 103 9.60 -14.84 -21.63
N ASP A 104 9.72 -14.17 -20.49
CA ASP A 104 8.71 -13.25 -20.00
C ASP A 104 8.56 -12.05 -20.96
N CYS A 105 7.32 -11.67 -21.27
CA CYS A 105 7.01 -10.56 -22.16
C CYS A 105 7.09 -9.19 -21.45
N TYR A 106 6.98 -9.17 -20.11
CA TYR A 106 6.84 -7.94 -19.31
C TYR A 106 8.13 -7.50 -18.60
N ILE A 107 9.29 -7.83 -19.18
CA ILE A 107 10.60 -7.51 -18.58
C ILE A 107 10.77 -6.00 -18.37
N LYS A 108 10.27 -5.18 -19.30
CA LYS A 108 10.39 -3.72 -19.22
C LYS A 108 9.62 -3.17 -18.02
N GLU A 109 8.38 -3.60 -17.84
CA GLU A 109 7.54 -3.26 -16.71
C GLU A 109 8.16 -3.75 -15.40
N GLY A 110 8.70 -4.98 -15.41
CA GLY A 110 9.46 -5.57 -14.31
C GLY A 110 10.65 -4.72 -13.85
N ILE A 111 11.46 -4.22 -14.79
CA ILE A 111 12.57 -3.30 -14.50
C ILE A 111 12.06 -2.01 -13.85
N ILE A 112 10.98 -1.43 -14.37
CA ILE A 112 10.40 -0.20 -13.81
C ILE A 112 9.87 -0.45 -12.39
N PHE A 113 9.19 -1.56 -12.15
CA PHE A 113 8.77 -1.94 -10.79
C PHE A 113 9.95 -2.12 -9.86
N TYR A 114 11.04 -2.74 -10.31
CA TYR A 114 12.23 -2.95 -9.50
C TYR A 114 12.89 -1.61 -9.10
N VAL A 115 12.95 -0.66 -10.03
CA VAL A 115 13.47 0.70 -9.77
C VAL A 115 12.53 1.46 -8.84
N LEU A 116 11.22 1.44 -9.11
CA LEU A 116 10.25 2.19 -8.30
C LEU A 116 10.08 1.61 -6.91
N ILE A 117 10.27 0.30 -6.73
CA ILE A 117 9.99 -0.39 -5.47
C ILE A 117 11.29 -0.65 -4.67
N PRO A 118 12.07 -1.73 -4.89
CA PRO A 118 13.31 -1.99 -4.16
C PRO A 118 14.28 -0.80 -4.06
N VAL A 119 14.60 -0.14 -5.18
CA VAL A 119 15.65 0.91 -5.18
C VAL A 119 15.23 2.10 -4.32
N VAL A 120 13.99 2.59 -4.47
CA VAL A 120 13.46 3.70 -3.67
C VAL A 120 13.34 3.29 -2.19
N THR A 121 12.85 2.08 -1.92
CA THR A 121 12.73 1.54 -0.55
C THR A 121 14.10 1.44 0.13
N VAL A 122 15.14 0.98 -0.57
CA VAL A 122 16.51 0.89 -0.06
C VAL A 122 17.10 2.27 0.20
N PHE A 123 16.87 3.24 -0.69
CA PHE A 123 17.32 4.62 -0.46
C PHE A 123 16.70 5.22 0.82
N PHE A 124 15.38 5.07 0.97
CA PHE A 124 14.65 5.51 2.18
C PHE A 124 15.17 4.82 3.44
N SER A 125 15.29 3.49 3.40
CA SER A 125 15.68 2.65 4.55
C SER A 125 17.14 2.87 4.97
N THR A 126 18.03 3.06 4.00
CA THR A 126 19.44 3.43 4.24
C THR A 126 19.51 4.77 4.95
N SER A 127 18.79 5.78 4.44
CA SER A 127 18.75 7.12 5.03
C SER A 127 18.21 7.11 6.46
N LEU A 128 17.14 6.34 6.71
CA LEU A 128 16.57 6.13 8.04
C LEU A 128 17.57 5.46 9.00
N GLY A 129 18.22 4.38 8.56
CA GLY A 129 19.19 3.64 9.36
C GLY A 129 20.42 4.49 9.72
N LEU A 130 20.92 5.30 8.78
CA LEU A 130 22.01 6.26 9.05
C LEU A 130 21.62 7.27 10.13
N LEU A 131 20.41 7.84 10.04
CA LEU A 131 19.90 8.80 11.02
C LEU A 131 19.78 8.16 12.41
N LEU A 132 19.10 7.01 12.50
CA LEU A 132 18.84 6.34 13.77
C LEU A 132 20.10 5.75 14.41
N GLY A 133 21.04 5.26 13.61
CA GLY A 133 22.33 4.78 14.12
C GLY A 133 23.16 5.88 14.78
N ILE A 134 23.06 7.12 14.31
CA ILE A 134 23.75 8.27 14.93
C ILE A 134 23.04 8.79 16.17
N VAL A 135 21.70 8.84 16.14
CA VAL A 135 20.90 9.34 17.27
C VAL A 135 20.85 8.31 18.40
N PHE A 136 20.75 7.02 18.06
CA PHE A 136 20.61 5.91 19.01
C PHE A 136 21.63 4.80 18.74
N PRO A 137 22.93 5.01 19.07
CA PRO A 137 24.02 4.08 18.71
C PRO A 137 23.72 2.60 19.01
N ARG A 138 23.20 2.28 20.19
CA ARG A 138 22.94 0.89 20.62
C ARG A 138 21.59 0.32 20.16
N ARG A 139 20.67 1.15 19.66
CA ARG A 139 19.27 0.77 19.37
C ARG A 139 18.80 1.19 17.97
N GLY A 140 19.69 1.74 17.14
CA GLY A 140 19.36 2.32 15.85
C GLY A 140 18.63 1.32 14.92
N PHE A 141 19.13 0.08 14.84
CA PHE A 141 18.46 -0.97 14.07
C PHE A 141 17.06 -1.28 14.63
N PHE A 142 16.94 -1.54 15.94
CA PHE A 142 15.66 -1.89 16.57
C PHE A 142 14.60 -0.80 16.37
N LEU A 143 14.97 0.47 16.58
CA LEU A 143 14.07 1.60 16.36
C LEU A 143 13.72 1.76 14.87
N GLY A 144 14.68 1.53 13.98
CA GLY A 144 14.43 1.57 12.54
C GLY A 144 13.47 0.48 12.09
N ALA A 145 13.65 -0.75 12.58
CA ALA A 145 12.74 -1.87 12.32
C ALA A 145 11.32 -1.57 12.85
N ILE A 146 11.18 -1.00 14.04
CA ILE A 146 9.88 -0.55 14.57
C ILE A 146 9.25 0.49 13.66
N ILE A 147 10.00 1.48 13.17
CA ILE A 147 9.48 2.50 12.28
C ILE A 147 9.01 1.88 10.95
N LEU A 148 9.79 0.96 10.36
CA LEU A 148 9.36 0.25 9.16
C LEU A 148 8.06 -0.53 9.39
N ILE A 149 7.96 -1.28 10.49
CA ILE A 149 6.74 -2.02 10.86
C ILE A 149 5.57 -1.04 11.07
N ALA A 150 5.78 0.04 11.82
CA ALA A 150 4.76 1.05 12.08
C ALA A 150 4.24 1.70 10.79
N THR A 151 5.10 1.92 9.79
CA THR A 151 4.64 2.45 8.49
C THR A 151 3.71 1.47 7.77
N ILE A 152 4.00 0.16 7.82
CA ILE A 152 3.14 -0.88 7.23
C ILE A 152 1.83 -0.97 8.02
N CYS A 153 1.89 -1.03 9.36
CA CYS A 153 0.71 -1.06 10.21
C CYS A 153 -0.17 0.18 10.01
N TYR A 154 0.40 1.36 9.82
CA TYR A 154 -0.35 2.56 9.49
C TYR A 154 -1.07 2.44 8.15
N SER A 155 -0.43 1.91 7.11
CA SER A 155 -1.10 1.64 5.83
C SER A 155 -2.25 0.64 5.98
N LEU A 156 -2.07 -0.43 6.75
CA LEU A 156 -3.13 -1.41 7.04
C LEU A 156 -4.28 -0.80 7.86
N TRP A 157 -3.96 0.11 8.78
CA TRP A 157 -4.97 0.85 9.53
C TRP A 157 -5.79 1.76 8.63
N GLN A 158 -5.14 2.45 7.67
CA GLN A 158 -5.85 3.27 6.67
C GLN A 158 -6.72 2.42 5.76
N LEU A 159 -6.26 1.22 5.37
CA LEU A 159 -7.01 0.23 4.60
C LEU A 159 -8.24 -0.27 5.37
N TYR A 160 -8.11 -0.49 6.68
CA TYR A 160 -9.23 -0.88 7.53
C TYR A 160 -10.25 0.25 7.63
N LEU A 161 -9.81 1.49 7.88
CA LEU A 161 -10.71 2.60 8.15
C LEU A 161 -11.40 3.17 6.91
N ASN A 162 -10.75 3.23 5.74
CA ASN A 162 -11.26 3.97 4.59
C ASN A 162 -11.80 3.05 3.48
N PRO A 163 -12.63 3.57 2.55
CA PRO A 163 -13.16 2.79 1.43
C PRO A 163 -12.11 2.18 0.49
N PRO A 164 -10.98 2.85 0.18
CA PRO A 164 -9.99 2.26 -0.72
C PRO A 164 -9.41 0.98 -0.16
N ILE A 165 -9.43 -0.05 -0.99
CA ILE A 165 -8.79 -1.34 -0.71
C ILE A 165 -7.38 -1.45 -1.32
N PHE A 166 -6.82 -0.34 -1.77
CA PHE A 166 -5.43 -0.20 -2.20
C PHE A 166 -4.69 0.75 -1.25
N PHE A 167 -3.36 0.64 -1.18
CA PHE A 167 -2.56 1.61 -0.46
C PHE A 167 -1.16 1.76 -1.04
N TYR A 168 -0.53 2.90 -0.77
CA TYR A 168 0.88 3.12 -1.03
C TYR A 168 1.68 3.12 0.27
N ASN A 169 2.90 2.58 0.23
CA ASN A 169 3.74 2.42 1.42
C ASN A 169 5.23 2.57 1.09
N ALA A 170 6.02 3.13 2.02
CA ALA A 170 7.45 3.36 1.79
C ALA A 170 8.25 2.06 1.62
N VAL A 171 7.83 0.97 2.28
CA VAL A 171 8.50 -0.34 2.29
C VAL A 171 8.06 -1.20 1.12
N VAL A 172 6.78 -1.57 1.09
CA VAL A 172 6.22 -2.48 0.07
C VAL A 172 5.86 -1.78 -1.24
N GLY A 173 5.70 -0.45 -1.20
CA GLY A 173 5.42 0.37 -2.36
C GLY A 173 3.98 0.62 -2.67
N PHE A 174 3.32 -0.43 -3.12
CA PHE A 174 1.95 -0.37 -3.54
C PHE A 174 1.29 -1.70 -3.23
N PHE A 175 0.05 -1.65 -2.83
CA PHE A 175 -0.84 -2.78 -2.76
C PHE A 175 -2.01 -2.47 -3.70
N PRO A 176 -2.18 -3.20 -4.82
CA PRO A 176 -3.07 -2.80 -5.91
C PRO A 176 -4.55 -2.99 -5.62
N GLY A 177 -4.92 -3.80 -4.63
CA GLY A 177 -6.31 -4.17 -4.37
C GLY A 177 -6.55 -5.68 -4.54
N PRO A 178 -7.76 -6.11 -4.93
CA PRO A 178 -8.13 -7.52 -5.01
C PRO A 178 -7.33 -8.23 -6.11
N LEU A 179 -7.11 -9.52 -5.90
CA LEU A 179 -6.32 -10.38 -6.77
C LEU A 179 -6.93 -10.62 -8.16
N TYR A 180 -8.21 -10.31 -8.36
CA TYR A 180 -8.94 -10.60 -9.60
C TYR A 180 -8.72 -9.54 -10.70
N ASP A 181 -8.15 -8.39 -10.36
CA ASP A 181 -7.77 -7.39 -11.36
C ASP A 181 -6.51 -7.86 -12.12
N GLN A 182 -6.66 -8.19 -13.41
CA GLN A 182 -5.68 -8.95 -14.21
C GLN A 182 -4.35 -8.24 -14.49
N ALA A 183 -4.26 -6.92 -14.27
CA ALA A 183 -3.05 -6.15 -14.53
C ALA A 183 -2.81 -5.06 -13.48
N ILE A 184 -1.56 -4.92 -13.05
CA ILE A 184 -1.08 -3.87 -12.17
C ILE A 184 -0.38 -2.81 -13.03
N PRO A 185 -1.05 -1.70 -13.40
CA PRO A 185 -0.42 -0.68 -14.22
C PRO A 185 0.56 0.17 -13.41
N ILE A 186 1.64 0.59 -14.07
CA ILE A 186 2.53 1.63 -13.53
C ILE A 186 1.84 2.98 -13.70
N THR A 187 1.21 3.46 -12.63
CA THR A 187 0.46 4.72 -12.63
C THR A 187 1.37 5.91 -12.32
N SER A 188 0.98 7.10 -12.80
CA SER A 188 1.62 8.35 -12.40
C SER A 188 1.56 8.58 -10.89
N THR A 189 0.46 8.17 -10.24
CA THR A 189 0.29 8.21 -8.79
C THR A 189 1.36 7.39 -8.06
N LEU A 190 1.69 6.19 -8.54
CA LEU A 190 2.78 5.39 -7.97
C LEU A 190 4.11 6.14 -8.04
N VAL A 191 4.43 6.74 -9.18
CA VAL A 191 5.66 7.51 -9.36
C VAL A 191 5.69 8.72 -8.42
N ILE A 192 4.61 9.49 -8.36
CA ILE A 192 4.46 10.65 -7.47
C ILE A 192 4.64 10.24 -6.00
N TYR A 193 4.01 9.14 -5.58
CA TYR A 193 4.19 8.61 -4.24
C TYR A 193 5.64 8.21 -3.98
N ARG A 194 6.29 7.52 -4.92
CA ARG A 194 7.70 7.11 -4.78
C ARG A 194 8.66 8.30 -4.72
N LEU A 195 8.39 9.38 -5.44
CA LEU A 195 9.12 10.64 -5.30
C LEU A 195 8.96 11.24 -3.89
N SER A 196 7.78 11.14 -3.27
CA SER A 196 7.59 11.56 -1.88
C SER A 196 8.43 10.71 -0.90
N VAL A 197 8.59 9.41 -1.16
CA VAL A 197 9.44 8.51 -0.35
C VAL A 197 10.92 8.88 -0.50
N VAL A 198 11.36 9.27 -1.70
CA VAL A 198 12.70 9.84 -1.90
C VAL A 198 12.86 11.14 -1.09
N CYS A 199 11.86 12.03 -1.10
CA CYS A 199 11.88 13.26 -0.31
C CYS A 199 12.03 12.97 1.20
N TRP A 200 11.35 11.95 1.72
CA TRP A 200 11.56 11.48 3.10
C TRP A 200 12.99 10.99 3.36
N GLY A 201 13.57 10.23 2.43
CA GLY A 201 14.98 9.81 2.53
C GLY A 201 15.93 11.01 2.58
N ILE A 202 15.72 12.01 1.71
CA ILE A 202 16.50 13.25 1.71
C ILE A 202 16.31 14.02 3.02
N LEU A 203 15.08 14.11 3.56
CA LEU A 203 14.81 14.71 4.86
C LEU A 203 15.66 14.07 5.97
N PHE A 204 15.73 12.73 6.01
CA PHE A 204 16.56 12.03 6.99
C PHE A 204 18.04 12.35 6.85
N LEU A 205 18.56 12.46 5.62
CA LEU A 205 19.95 12.85 5.38
C LEU A 205 20.23 14.31 5.77
N LEU A 206 19.27 15.22 5.55
CA LEU A 206 19.37 16.61 5.99
C LEU A 206 19.35 16.72 7.52
N LEU A 207 18.47 15.95 8.19
CA LEU A 207 18.42 15.87 9.65
C LEU A 207 19.73 15.31 10.20
N LEU A 208 20.27 14.28 9.56
CA LEU A 208 21.56 13.70 9.92
C LEU A 208 22.68 14.74 9.83
N LYS A 209 22.75 15.49 8.72
CA LYS A 209 23.71 16.58 8.53
C LYS A 209 23.54 17.67 9.60
N PHE A 210 22.31 18.03 9.92
CA PHE A 210 21.99 19.05 10.93
C PHE A 210 22.41 18.61 12.34
N ILE A 211 22.07 17.40 12.76
CA ILE A 211 22.45 16.83 14.07
C ILE A 211 23.97 16.76 14.22
N ARG A 212 24.69 16.36 13.17
CA ARG A 212 26.16 16.39 13.18
C ARG A 212 26.69 17.81 13.24
N GLY A 213 26.11 18.74 12.48
CA GLY A 213 26.42 20.16 12.55
C GLY A 213 26.28 20.73 13.96
N LEU A 214 25.22 20.37 14.68
CA LEU A 214 25.03 20.77 16.08
C LEU A 214 26.12 20.20 17.00
N ARG A 215 26.44 18.90 16.87
CA ARG A 215 27.47 18.24 17.70
C ARG A 215 28.87 18.84 17.52
N PHE A 216 29.18 19.37 16.34
CA PHE A 216 30.50 19.92 16.00
C PHE A 216 30.51 21.44 15.82
N GLY A 217 29.44 22.16 16.19
CA GLY A 217 29.36 23.63 16.10
C GLY A 217 29.42 24.18 14.66
N ALA A 218 29.09 23.38 13.66
CA ALA A 218 29.24 23.70 12.23
C ALA A 218 27.90 23.76 11.46
N VAL A 219 26.82 24.15 12.13
CA VAL A 219 25.50 24.31 11.48
C VAL A 219 25.56 25.46 10.48
N ARG A 220 25.20 25.18 9.22
CA ARG A 220 25.10 26.18 8.16
C ARG A 220 23.63 26.52 7.93
N TRP A 221 23.32 27.81 7.71
CA TRP A 221 21.98 28.30 7.37
C TRP A 221 21.31 27.53 6.23
N GLY A 222 22.07 27.16 5.18
CA GLY A 222 21.54 26.33 4.09
C GLY A 222 21.02 24.95 4.52
N SER A 223 21.49 24.39 5.64
CA SER A 223 20.96 23.12 6.17
C SER A 223 19.59 23.31 6.82
N ILE A 224 19.37 24.45 7.49
CA ILE A 224 18.07 24.81 8.09
C ILE A 224 17.06 25.10 6.99
N LEU A 225 17.44 25.90 5.99
CA LEU A 225 16.59 26.20 4.84
C LEU A 225 16.21 24.93 4.06
N GLY A 226 17.17 24.03 3.83
CA GLY A 226 16.90 22.74 3.19
C GLY A 226 15.92 21.88 3.98
N LEU A 227 16.04 21.84 5.31
CA LEU A 227 15.07 21.13 6.17
C LEU A 227 13.67 21.73 6.08
N LEU A 228 13.56 23.05 6.22
CA LEU A 228 12.27 23.75 6.16
C LEU A 228 11.58 23.54 4.80
N LEU A 229 12.34 23.65 3.70
CA LEU A 229 11.83 23.42 2.36
C LEU A 229 11.35 21.98 2.16
N MET A 230 12.11 20.99 2.67
CA MET A 230 11.73 19.59 2.56
C MET A 230 10.49 19.26 3.41
N VAL A 231 10.39 19.81 4.62
CA VAL A 231 9.20 19.70 5.46
C VAL A 231 8.00 20.34 4.80
N LEU A 232 8.14 21.52 4.22
CA LEU A 232 7.08 22.20 3.48
C LEU A 232 6.61 21.37 2.29
N LEU A 233 7.55 20.83 1.49
CA LEU A 233 7.23 19.98 0.34
C LEU A 233 6.44 18.73 0.75
N LEU A 234 6.86 18.05 1.81
CA LEU A 234 6.17 16.87 2.35
C LEU A 234 4.82 17.22 2.96
N ALA A 235 4.68 18.38 3.60
CA ALA A 235 3.41 18.87 4.13
C ALA A 235 2.41 19.16 2.99
N VAL A 236 2.86 19.84 1.93
CA VAL A 236 2.04 20.08 0.73
C VAL A 236 1.61 18.77 0.09
N PHE A 237 2.53 17.81 -0.07
CA PHE A 237 2.20 16.47 -0.56
C PHE A 237 1.15 15.77 0.32
N HIS A 238 1.29 15.84 1.64
CA HIS A 238 0.36 15.20 2.57
C HIS A 238 -1.05 15.80 2.52
N ILE A 239 -1.16 17.12 2.33
CA ILE A 239 -2.43 17.84 2.15
C ILE A 239 -3.07 17.46 0.81
N LYS A 240 -2.27 17.38 -0.25
CA LYS A 240 -2.73 17.11 -1.62
C LYS A 240 -2.84 15.63 -1.97
N ARG A 241 -2.64 14.72 -1.01
CA ARG A 241 -2.59 13.27 -1.27
C ARG A 241 -3.85 12.72 -1.93
N GLU A 242 -5.02 13.27 -1.62
CA GLU A 242 -6.29 12.82 -2.19
C GLU A 242 -6.46 13.31 -3.64
N GLU A 243 -6.04 14.54 -3.93
CA GLU A 243 -6.01 15.09 -5.30
C GLU A 243 -5.01 14.33 -6.19
N LEU A 244 -3.89 13.88 -5.61
CA LEU A 244 -2.86 13.09 -6.29
C LEU A 244 -3.23 11.60 -6.45
N GLY A 245 -4.35 11.17 -5.85
CA GLY A 245 -4.86 9.80 -5.91
C GLY A 245 -4.14 8.79 -5.01
N VAL A 246 -3.34 9.25 -4.04
CA VAL A 246 -2.57 8.40 -3.13
C VAL A 246 -3.45 7.74 -2.07
N SER A 247 -4.49 8.42 -1.63
CA SER A 247 -5.46 7.89 -0.66
C SER A 247 -6.77 8.64 -0.79
N TYR A 248 -7.90 8.02 -0.47
CA TYR A 248 -9.19 8.71 -0.43
C TYR A 248 -9.92 8.42 0.88
N THR A 249 -10.50 9.46 1.46
CA THR A 249 -11.46 9.33 2.57
C THR A 249 -12.89 9.28 2.05
N ARG A 250 -13.83 8.79 2.86
CA ARG A 250 -15.28 8.83 2.54
C ARG A 250 -15.75 10.24 2.22
N ASP A 251 -15.37 11.19 3.08
CA ASP A 251 -15.72 12.60 2.95
C ASP A 251 -15.21 13.19 1.64
N TYR A 252 -13.97 12.87 1.26
CA TYR A 252 -13.43 13.31 -0.02
C TYR A 252 -14.19 12.70 -1.21
N ILE A 253 -14.52 11.41 -1.16
CA ILE A 253 -15.28 10.72 -2.22
C ILE A 253 -16.66 11.38 -2.40
N THR A 254 -17.41 11.57 -1.31
CA THR A 254 -18.78 12.13 -1.38
C THR A 254 -18.77 13.61 -1.75
N ARG A 255 -17.85 14.42 -1.21
CA ARG A 255 -17.81 15.86 -1.53
C ARG A 255 -17.32 16.17 -2.94
N ASN A 256 -16.41 15.37 -3.50
CA ASN A 256 -15.78 15.70 -4.77
C ASN A 256 -16.35 14.92 -5.96
N PHE A 257 -16.78 13.67 -5.75
CA PHE A 257 -17.26 12.80 -6.82
C PHE A 257 -18.74 12.48 -6.67
N LEU A 258 -19.13 11.86 -5.56
CA LEU A 258 -20.50 11.40 -5.31
C LEU A 258 -21.33 12.44 -4.55
N LYS A 259 -21.53 13.60 -5.19
CA LYS A 259 -22.10 14.81 -4.57
C LYS A 259 -23.60 14.72 -4.27
N GLY A 260 -24.32 13.83 -4.95
CA GLY A 260 -25.74 13.58 -4.72
C GLY A 260 -25.91 12.58 -3.58
N SER A 261 -26.96 12.78 -2.78
CA SER A 261 -27.33 11.83 -1.73
C SER A 261 -28.84 11.69 -1.63
N LEU A 262 -29.32 10.46 -1.51
CA LEU A 262 -30.72 10.15 -1.19
C LEU A 262 -30.75 9.23 0.03
N GLU A 263 -31.58 9.59 1.02
CA GLU A 263 -31.70 8.85 2.27
C GLU A 263 -33.08 8.17 2.34
N THR A 264 -33.08 6.89 2.71
CA THR A 264 -34.28 6.07 2.91
C THR A 264 -34.36 5.58 4.35
N GLU A 265 -35.26 4.64 4.66
CA GLU A 265 -35.33 4.04 6.00
C GLU A 265 -34.03 3.29 6.36
N HIS A 266 -33.49 2.50 5.43
CA HIS A 266 -32.35 1.63 5.69
C HIS A 266 -31.06 2.04 4.97
N PHE A 267 -31.07 3.06 4.11
CA PHE A 267 -29.90 3.44 3.31
C PHE A 267 -29.59 4.94 3.32
N VAL A 268 -28.31 5.25 3.10
CA VAL A 268 -27.84 6.52 2.55
C VAL A 268 -27.13 6.22 1.24
N ILE A 269 -27.69 6.67 0.13
CA ILE A 269 -27.22 6.37 -1.23
C ILE A 269 -26.50 7.59 -1.79
N TYR A 270 -25.21 7.46 -2.08
CA TYR A 270 -24.38 8.50 -2.69
C TYR A 270 -24.20 8.23 -4.18
N TYR A 271 -24.37 9.25 -5.02
CA TYR A 271 -24.32 9.13 -6.48
C TYR A 271 -23.76 10.40 -7.13
N VAL A 272 -23.41 10.32 -8.42
CA VAL A 272 -22.98 11.48 -9.21
C VAL A 272 -24.22 12.16 -9.81
N PRO A 273 -24.52 13.44 -9.50
CA PRO A 273 -25.64 14.14 -10.11
C PRO A 273 -25.51 14.24 -11.64
N GLY A 274 -26.63 14.16 -12.36
CA GLY A 274 -26.66 14.34 -13.81
C GLY A 274 -26.24 13.11 -14.63
N THR A 275 -25.97 11.96 -14.00
CA THR A 275 -25.76 10.69 -14.71
C THR A 275 -27.08 9.96 -14.96
N PRO A 276 -27.13 8.97 -15.86
CA PRO A 276 -28.35 8.18 -16.11
C PRO A 276 -28.92 7.53 -14.83
N GLU A 277 -28.05 7.02 -13.95
CA GLU A 277 -28.44 6.39 -12.69
C GLU A 277 -29.07 7.42 -11.74
N ALA A 278 -28.55 8.66 -11.74
CA ALA A 278 -29.10 9.75 -10.94
C ALA A 278 -30.53 10.11 -11.34
N MET A 279 -30.90 9.98 -12.61
CA MET A 279 -32.27 10.23 -13.09
C MET A 279 -33.26 9.17 -12.59
N GLN A 280 -32.75 7.98 -12.22
CA GLN A 280 -33.55 6.86 -11.73
C GLN A 280 -33.31 6.59 -10.24
N ILE A 281 -32.75 7.56 -9.50
CA ILE A 281 -32.28 7.32 -8.13
C ILE A 281 -33.39 6.87 -7.18
N GLU A 282 -34.63 7.36 -7.34
CA GLU A 282 -35.77 6.93 -6.55
C GLU A 282 -36.15 5.46 -6.82
N LEU A 283 -36.08 5.03 -8.08
CA LEU A 283 -36.31 3.64 -8.48
C LEU A 283 -35.22 2.73 -7.91
N ILE A 284 -33.96 3.16 -7.99
CA ILE A 284 -32.81 2.47 -7.41
C ILE A 284 -32.96 2.35 -5.88
N ALA A 285 -33.39 3.43 -5.21
CA ALA A 285 -33.66 3.43 -3.78
C ALA A 285 -34.78 2.44 -3.41
N GLY A 286 -35.83 2.35 -4.23
CA GLY A 286 -36.88 1.34 -4.10
C GLY A 286 -36.36 -0.09 -4.21
N ASP A 287 -35.46 -0.39 -5.16
CA ASP A 287 -34.82 -1.71 -5.28
C ASP A 287 -33.97 -2.01 -4.04
N HIS A 288 -33.21 -1.05 -3.52
CA HIS A 288 -32.44 -1.22 -2.27
C HIS A 288 -33.33 -1.62 -1.09
N GLU A 289 -34.43 -0.90 -0.85
CA GLU A 289 -35.38 -1.20 0.22
C GLU A 289 -36.08 -2.55 0.00
N TRP A 290 -36.43 -2.87 -1.25
CA TRP A 290 -37.03 -4.16 -1.60
C TRP A 290 -36.08 -5.32 -1.30
N ARG A 291 -34.82 -5.25 -1.78
CA ARG A 291 -33.79 -6.28 -1.54
C ARG A 291 -33.44 -6.39 -0.07
N TYR A 292 -33.38 -5.28 0.65
CA TYR A 292 -33.16 -5.26 2.09
C TYR A 292 -34.23 -6.05 2.83
N ASN A 293 -35.52 -5.83 2.53
CA ASN A 293 -36.60 -6.57 3.17
C ASN A 293 -36.57 -8.06 2.84
N GLN A 294 -36.27 -8.42 1.59
CA GLN A 294 -36.08 -9.84 1.20
C GLN A 294 -34.98 -10.50 2.04
N LEU A 295 -33.81 -9.85 2.16
CA LEU A 295 -32.67 -10.39 2.89
C LEU A 295 -32.88 -10.40 4.41
N LYS A 296 -33.56 -9.40 4.95
CA LYS A 296 -33.91 -9.35 6.38
C LYS A 296 -34.73 -10.57 6.79
N HIS A 297 -35.71 -10.94 5.96
CA HIS A 297 -36.51 -12.15 6.18
C HIS A 297 -35.72 -13.43 5.96
N PHE A 298 -34.91 -13.50 4.89
CA PHE A 298 -34.11 -14.69 4.58
C PHE A 298 -33.05 -14.98 5.66
N LEU A 299 -32.36 -13.95 6.15
CA LEU A 299 -31.30 -14.07 7.15
C LEU A 299 -31.81 -14.09 8.60
N ASP A 300 -33.10 -13.81 8.82
CA ASP A 300 -33.72 -13.65 10.14
C ASP A 300 -32.93 -12.67 11.05
N ILE A 301 -32.60 -11.49 10.52
CA ILE A 301 -31.84 -10.47 11.26
C ILE A 301 -32.71 -9.28 11.65
N LYS A 302 -32.34 -8.63 12.75
CA LYS A 302 -32.95 -7.37 13.18
C LYS A 302 -32.46 -6.21 12.30
N SER A 303 -33.32 -5.20 12.15
CA SER A 303 -32.89 -3.96 11.51
C SER A 303 -31.76 -3.31 12.32
N GLY A 304 -30.82 -2.69 11.63
CA GLY A 304 -29.62 -2.10 12.21
C GLY A 304 -29.38 -0.70 11.66
N GLU A 305 -28.16 -0.20 11.83
CA GLU A 305 -27.77 1.10 11.27
C GLU A 305 -27.94 1.15 9.74
N LYS A 306 -28.16 2.35 9.20
CA LYS A 306 -28.30 2.55 7.76
C LYS A 306 -27.04 2.08 7.02
N ILE A 307 -27.25 1.45 5.88
CA ILE A 307 -26.19 0.98 4.98
C ILE A 307 -25.83 2.12 4.03
N ARG A 308 -24.54 2.36 3.82
CA ARG A 308 -24.08 3.36 2.86
C ARG A 308 -23.89 2.70 1.50
N SER A 309 -24.64 3.15 0.51
CA SER A 309 -24.51 2.67 -0.87
C SER A 309 -23.82 3.73 -1.70
N TYR A 310 -22.71 3.38 -2.33
CA TYR A 310 -21.96 4.27 -3.22
C TYR A 310 -22.17 3.80 -4.66
N ILE A 311 -22.89 4.58 -5.45
CA ILE A 311 -23.20 4.30 -6.84
C ILE A 311 -22.23 5.07 -7.74
N TYR A 312 -21.35 4.32 -8.39
CA TYR A 312 -20.39 4.84 -9.35
C TYR A 312 -20.95 4.76 -10.77
N PRO A 313 -20.66 5.74 -11.64
CA PRO A 313 -21.14 5.77 -13.02
C PRO A 313 -20.45 4.74 -13.93
N ASN A 314 -19.30 4.19 -13.52
CA ASN A 314 -18.56 3.17 -14.25
C ASN A 314 -17.47 2.53 -13.37
N GLU A 315 -17.00 1.36 -13.81
CA GLU A 315 -15.92 0.61 -13.17
C GLU A 315 -14.59 1.37 -13.11
N GLN A 316 -14.30 2.22 -14.09
CA GLN A 316 -13.04 3.00 -14.12
C GLN A 316 -12.98 3.98 -12.95
N MET A 317 -14.08 4.68 -12.66
CA MET A 317 -14.18 5.58 -11.51
C MET A 317 -14.12 4.80 -10.20
N ARG A 318 -14.82 3.66 -10.11
CA ARG A 318 -14.77 2.78 -8.93
C ARG A 318 -13.34 2.28 -8.68
N LYS A 319 -12.65 1.76 -9.70
CA LYS A 319 -11.24 1.34 -9.63
C LYS A 319 -10.33 2.46 -9.16
N ARG A 320 -10.50 3.66 -9.71
CA ARG A 320 -9.70 4.83 -9.33
C ARG A 320 -9.89 5.20 -7.86
N LEU A 321 -11.13 5.20 -7.37
CA LEU A 321 -11.46 5.72 -6.04
C LEU A 321 -11.29 4.68 -4.94
N ILE A 322 -11.60 3.41 -5.21
CA ILE A 322 -11.57 2.37 -4.19
C ILE A 322 -10.64 1.20 -4.51
N GLY A 323 -10.08 1.09 -5.72
CA GLY A 323 -9.19 -0.01 -6.12
C GLY A 323 -9.89 -1.25 -6.64
N ALA A 324 -11.21 -1.15 -6.91
CA ALA A 324 -12.04 -2.26 -7.36
C ALA A 324 -12.66 -1.94 -8.73
N GLY A 325 -12.08 -2.52 -9.79
CA GLY A 325 -12.58 -2.36 -11.15
C GLY A 325 -13.73 -3.30 -11.45
N GLU A 326 -13.39 -4.52 -11.85
CA GLU A 326 -14.34 -5.55 -12.27
C GLU A 326 -14.96 -6.30 -11.07
N THR A 327 -14.24 -6.31 -9.95
CA THR A 327 -14.75 -6.92 -8.71
C THR A 327 -15.67 -5.97 -7.99
N THR A 328 -16.90 -6.40 -7.71
CA THR A 328 -17.82 -5.66 -6.83
C THR A 328 -17.44 -5.92 -5.38
N ILE A 329 -17.57 -4.88 -4.54
CA ILE A 329 -17.08 -4.91 -3.17
C ILE A 329 -18.12 -4.38 -2.21
N ALA A 330 -18.42 -5.21 -1.21
CA ALA A 330 -19.00 -4.83 0.05
C ALA A 330 -17.92 -4.64 1.12
N ASN A 331 -18.15 -3.71 2.04
CA ASN A 331 -17.39 -3.50 3.27
C ASN A 331 -18.30 -3.79 4.47
N PRO A 332 -18.35 -5.06 4.95
CA PRO A 332 -19.22 -5.46 6.06
C PRO A 332 -18.84 -4.79 7.39
N ILE A 333 -17.58 -4.36 7.54
CA ILE A 333 -17.07 -3.70 8.75
C ILE A 333 -17.77 -2.35 8.94
N HIS A 334 -17.94 -1.60 7.86
CA HIS A 334 -18.49 -0.23 7.87
C HIS A 334 -19.91 -0.14 7.30
N ARG A 335 -20.52 -1.29 6.98
CA ARG A 335 -21.84 -1.40 6.33
C ARG A 335 -21.93 -0.58 5.04
N GLU A 336 -20.99 -0.83 4.13
CA GLU A 336 -20.91 -0.11 2.86
C GLU A 336 -20.99 -1.06 1.67
N ILE A 337 -21.64 -0.64 0.60
CA ILE A 337 -21.64 -1.33 -0.69
C ILE A 337 -21.20 -0.36 -1.79
N HIS A 338 -20.40 -0.86 -2.73
CA HIS A 338 -19.80 -0.07 -3.80
C HIS A 338 -20.18 -0.63 -5.17
N LEU A 339 -21.17 -0.01 -5.81
CA LEU A 339 -21.86 -0.55 -6.97
C LEU A 339 -21.63 0.28 -8.23
N VAL A 340 -21.63 -0.39 -9.37
CA VAL A 340 -21.87 0.24 -10.68
C VAL A 340 -23.27 -0.21 -11.12
N TYR A 341 -24.09 0.73 -11.58
CA TYR A 341 -25.52 0.47 -11.84
C TYR A 341 -25.84 0.50 -13.34
N ASP A 342 -25.37 -0.52 -14.06
CA ASP A 342 -25.49 -0.58 -15.53
C ASP A 342 -26.86 -1.06 -16.02
N SER A 343 -27.68 -1.66 -15.14
CA SER A 343 -29.01 -2.18 -15.48
C SER A 343 -29.95 -2.20 -14.28
N PHE A 344 -31.25 -2.15 -14.56
CA PHE A 344 -32.32 -2.27 -13.56
C PHE A 344 -33.20 -3.50 -13.84
N PRO A 345 -33.53 -4.34 -12.84
CA PRO A 345 -32.96 -4.37 -11.49
C PRO A 345 -31.46 -4.68 -11.50
N ASN A 346 -30.71 -4.23 -10.49
CA ASN A 346 -29.28 -4.49 -10.47
C ASN A 346 -28.99 -5.95 -10.11
N PRO A 347 -28.24 -6.69 -10.94
CA PRO A 347 -28.06 -8.12 -10.77
C PRO A 347 -27.18 -8.50 -9.57
N VAL A 348 -26.35 -7.57 -9.06
CA VAL A 348 -25.42 -7.85 -7.95
C VAL A 348 -25.82 -7.18 -6.65
N LEU A 349 -26.81 -6.28 -6.66
CA LEU A 349 -27.22 -5.53 -5.46
C LEU A 349 -27.57 -6.45 -4.28
N LYS A 350 -28.38 -7.49 -4.52
CA LYS A 350 -28.80 -8.42 -3.45
C LYS A 350 -27.65 -9.32 -2.99
N HIS A 351 -26.75 -9.72 -3.89
CA HIS A 351 -25.52 -10.45 -3.54
C HIS A 351 -24.64 -9.62 -2.59
N GLU A 352 -24.29 -8.39 -2.97
CA GLU A 352 -23.43 -7.52 -2.16
C GLU A 352 -24.08 -7.08 -0.84
N LEU A 353 -25.39 -6.85 -0.88
CA LEU A 353 -26.14 -6.52 0.32
C LEU A 353 -26.13 -7.69 1.32
N THR A 354 -26.08 -8.93 0.84
CA THR A 354 -25.93 -10.12 1.71
C THR A 354 -24.60 -10.09 2.46
N HIS A 355 -23.49 -9.71 1.81
CA HIS A 355 -22.19 -9.58 2.48
C HIS A 355 -22.24 -8.57 3.63
N VAL A 356 -22.94 -7.44 3.45
CA VAL A 356 -23.10 -6.44 4.52
C VAL A 356 -24.09 -6.88 5.60
N MET A 357 -25.24 -7.43 5.23
CA MET A 357 -26.30 -7.81 6.18
C MET A 357 -25.90 -9.04 7.00
N SER A 358 -25.10 -9.95 6.44
CA SER A 358 -24.55 -11.11 7.16
C SER A 358 -23.40 -10.76 8.11
N SER A 359 -22.99 -9.49 8.19
CA SER A 359 -21.96 -9.01 9.13
C SER A 359 -22.22 -9.36 10.59
N ALA A 360 -23.49 -9.54 10.96
CA ALA A 360 -23.92 -9.99 12.28
C ALA A 360 -23.43 -11.40 12.63
N PHE A 361 -23.22 -12.26 11.64
CA PHE A 361 -22.74 -13.64 11.79
C PHE A 361 -21.21 -13.76 11.64
N GLY A 362 -20.54 -12.67 11.24
CA GLY A 362 -19.11 -12.64 10.99
C GLY A 362 -18.24 -12.54 12.25
N MET A 363 -16.92 -12.60 12.06
CA MET A 363 -15.97 -12.39 13.15
C MET A 363 -16.07 -10.97 13.75
N ARG A 364 -15.69 -10.82 15.03
CA ARG A 364 -15.81 -9.54 15.76
C ARG A 364 -15.16 -8.33 15.07
N VAL A 365 -13.97 -8.52 14.47
CA VAL A 365 -13.18 -7.42 13.89
C VAL A 365 -13.50 -7.23 12.40
N LEU A 366 -13.37 -8.29 11.60
CA LEU A 366 -13.54 -8.20 10.15
C LEU A 366 -14.99 -8.30 9.68
N ARG A 367 -15.93 -8.66 10.58
CA ARG A 367 -17.36 -8.79 10.28
C ARG A 367 -17.69 -9.70 9.10
N ILE A 368 -16.78 -10.61 8.74
CA ILE A 368 -16.96 -11.63 7.69
C ILE A 368 -16.65 -13.02 8.23
N SER A 369 -17.15 -14.04 7.54
CA SER A 369 -16.74 -15.42 7.76
C SER A 369 -15.32 -15.65 7.24
N PRO A 370 -14.42 -16.31 7.99
CA PRO A 370 -13.10 -16.69 7.48
C PRO A 370 -13.18 -17.81 6.44
N LYS A 371 -14.32 -18.50 6.33
CA LYS A 371 -14.57 -19.51 5.31
C LYS A 371 -15.16 -18.85 4.07
N VAL A 372 -14.31 -18.59 3.07
CA VAL A 372 -14.70 -17.93 1.80
C VAL A 372 -15.88 -18.64 1.13
N GLY A 373 -15.89 -19.97 1.11
CA GLY A 373 -17.01 -20.74 0.55
C GLY A 373 -18.35 -20.52 1.27
N LEU A 374 -18.33 -20.24 2.58
CA LEU A 374 -19.54 -19.88 3.33
C LEU A 374 -19.93 -18.42 3.06
N LEU A 375 -18.96 -17.51 2.96
CA LEU A 375 -19.19 -16.09 2.67
C LEU A 375 -19.86 -15.92 1.31
N GLU A 376 -19.24 -16.41 0.24
CA GLU A 376 -19.79 -16.32 -1.12
C GLU A 376 -20.99 -17.25 -1.31
N GLY A 377 -20.95 -18.46 -0.74
CA GLY A 377 -22.07 -19.41 -0.85
C GLY A 377 -23.36 -18.89 -0.22
N LEU A 378 -23.28 -18.16 0.90
CA LEU A 378 -24.44 -17.50 1.50
C LEU A 378 -24.99 -16.39 0.59
N ALA A 379 -24.12 -15.56 0.01
CA ALA A 379 -24.52 -14.49 -0.90
C ALA A 379 -25.24 -15.05 -2.15
N VAL A 380 -24.70 -16.12 -2.75
CA VAL A 380 -25.34 -16.82 -3.88
C VAL A 380 -26.68 -17.44 -3.47
N ALA A 381 -26.76 -18.09 -2.31
CA ALA A 381 -28.00 -18.71 -1.83
C ALA A 381 -29.08 -17.66 -1.53
N ALA A 382 -28.68 -16.53 -0.95
CA ALA A 382 -29.58 -15.42 -0.66
C ALA A 382 -30.02 -14.68 -1.92
N ASP A 383 -29.13 -14.54 -2.91
CA ASP A 383 -29.45 -13.89 -4.19
C ASP A 383 -30.37 -14.75 -5.07
N TRP A 384 -30.34 -16.08 -4.90
CA TRP A 384 -31.10 -17.05 -5.68
C TRP A 384 -32.57 -16.63 -5.89
N GLY A 385 -32.94 -16.41 -7.16
CA GLY A 385 -34.30 -16.13 -7.59
C GLY A 385 -35.02 -17.38 -8.08
N VAL A 386 -36.36 -17.36 -8.03
CA VAL A 386 -37.25 -18.40 -8.58
C VAL A 386 -37.20 -18.49 -10.13
N ALA A 387 -36.29 -17.74 -10.78
CA ALA A 387 -36.20 -17.61 -12.24
C ALA A 387 -35.88 -18.93 -12.99
N ASN A 388 -35.42 -19.97 -12.30
CA ASN A 388 -35.08 -21.26 -12.92
C ASN A 388 -36.10 -22.39 -12.69
N GLY A 389 -37.31 -22.08 -12.18
CA GLY A 389 -38.39 -23.07 -12.04
C GLY A 389 -38.07 -24.25 -11.10
N LEU A 390 -36.97 -24.16 -10.36
CA LEU A 390 -36.55 -25.12 -9.35
C LEU A 390 -36.55 -24.40 -8.01
N THR A 391 -37.52 -24.75 -7.17
CA THR A 391 -37.46 -24.49 -5.73
C THR A 391 -36.41 -25.41 -5.08
N PRO A 392 -35.78 -25.00 -3.97
CA PRO A 392 -34.90 -25.87 -3.18
C PRO A 392 -35.55 -27.20 -2.79
#